data_AF-A0A3D2KEA8-F1
#
_entry.id   AF-A0A3D2KEA8-F1
#
_cell.length_a   1.000
_cell.length_b   1.000
_cell.length_c   1.000
_cell.angle_alpha   90.00
_cell.angle_beta   90.00
_cell.angle_gamma   90.00
#
_symmetry.space_group_name_H-M   'P 1'
#
loop_
_entity.id
_entity.type
_entity.pdbx_description
1 polymer ?
#
loop_
_entity_poly.entity_id
_entity_poly.type
_entity_poly.pdbx_seq_one_letter_code
_entity_poly.pdbx_strand_id
1 'polypeptide(L)'
;MVGAMNTVVSYAVYSVCYYGLKTNVHIANIMGFIISVLNAFFWQSKFVFKESEEGEHRIWWQVLIKTYISYSFSGLFLTELLLLFWLNVINLGQYLGTAAAWIGNLGITMTGYDLAVSVAPFLNMVITVPINFLVNKFWAYRQK
;
A
#
# COMPACT_ATOMS: atom_id res chain seq x y z
N MET A 1 3.12 -12.36 -0.34
CA MET A 1 2.30 -12.72 -1.53
C MET A 1 0.93 -12.04 -1.56
N VAL A 2 0.18 -11.96 -0.44
CA VAL A 2 -1.17 -11.34 -0.44
C VAL A 2 -1.17 -9.85 -0.83
N GLY A 3 -0.16 -9.08 -0.43
CA GLY A 3 -0.03 -7.66 -0.82
C GLY A 3 0.22 -7.44 -2.31
N ALA A 4 1.09 -8.24 -2.95
CA ALA A 4 1.33 -8.16 -4.39
C ALA A 4 0.09 -8.55 -5.20
N MET A 5 -0.63 -9.57 -4.76
CA MET A 5 -1.93 -9.94 -5.35
C MET A 5 -2.93 -8.77 -5.25
N ASN A 6 -2.87 -8.00 -4.16
CA ASN A 6 -3.75 -6.85 -4.00
C ASN A 6 -3.48 -5.73 -5.01
N THR A 7 -2.21 -5.46 -5.31
CA THR A 7 -1.83 -4.49 -6.35
C THR A 7 -2.32 -4.91 -7.73
N VAL A 8 -2.18 -6.19 -8.06
CA VAL A 8 -2.67 -6.74 -9.35
C VAL A 8 -4.19 -6.61 -9.45
N VAL A 9 -4.92 -6.94 -8.38
CA VAL A 9 -6.39 -6.80 -8.36
C VAL A 9 -6.80 -5.33 -8.48
N SER A 10 -6.13 -4.42 -7.77
CA SER A 10 -6.41 -2.98 -7.88
C SER A 10 -6.22 -2.47 -9.31
N TYR A 11 -5.11 -2.83 -9.97
CA TYR A 11 -4.83 -2.43 -11.35
C TYR A 11 -5.82 -3.04 -12.36
N ALA A 12 -6.22 -4.30 -12.16
CA ALA A 12 -7.22 -4.95 -13.00
C ALA A 12 -8.58 -4.26 -12.89
N VAL A 13 -9.03 -3.96 -11.67
CA VAL A 13 -10.30 -3.26 -11.43
C VAL A 13 -10.26 -1.85 -11.99
N TYR A 14 -9.17 -1.11 -11.78
CA TYR A 14 -8.96 0.20 -12.40
C TYR A 14 -9.10 0.12 -13.92
N SER A 15 -8.43 -0.83 -14.55
CA SER A 15 -8.43 -0.98 -16.01
C SER A 15 -9.82 -1.30 -16.54
N VAL A 16 -10.58 -2.17 -15.87
CA VAL A 16 -11.96 -2.50 -16.26
C VAL A 16 -12.88 -1.29 -16.07
N CYS A 17 -12.77 -0.56 -14.97
CA CYS A 17 -13.59 0.63 -14.72
C CYS A 17 -13.27 1.75 -15.71
N TYR A 18 -12.00 1.97 -16.01
CA TYR A 18 -11.57 3.06 -16.89
C TYR A 18 -11.82 2.73 -18.36
N TYR A 19 -11.36 1.58 -18.85
CA TYR A 19 -11.48 1.22 -20.27
C TYR A 19 -12.83 0.56 -20.60
N GLY A 20 -13.32 -0.32 -19.74
CA GLY A 20 -14.57 -1.06 -19.98
C GLY A 20 -15.82 -0.23 -19.71
N LEU A 21 -15.87 0.40 -18.53
CA LEU A 21 -17.03 1.20 -18.10
C LEU A 21 -16.94 2.68 -18.46
N LYS A 22 -15.82 3.12 -19.08
CA LYS A 22 -15.55 4.52 -19.48
C LYS A 22 -15.77 5.53 -18.35
N THR A 23 -15.46 5.14 -17.12
CA THR A 23 -15.57 6.02 -15.95
C THR A 23 -14.41 7.01 -15.90
N ASN A 24 -14.57 8.09 -15.13
CA ASN A 24 -13.48 9.02 -14.86
C ASN A 24 -12.33 8.32 -14.09
N VAL A 25 -11.07 8.69 -14.38
CA VAL A 25 -9.85 8.18 -13.74
C VAL A 25 -9.96 8.17 -12.21
N HIS A 26 -10.52 9.23 -11.62
CA HIS A 26 -10.66 9.31 -10.16
C HIS A 26 -11.63 8.25 -9.61
N ILE A 27 -12.74 8.01 -10.31
CA ILE A 27 -13.73 6.99 -9.94
C ILE A 27 -13.12 5.59 -10.09
N ALA A 28 -12.43 5.34 -11.20
CA ALA A 28 -11.74 4.07 -11.42
C ALA A 28 -10.69 3.79 -10.33
N ASN A 29 -9.95 4.81 -9.91
CA ASN A 29 -8.94 4.67 -8.85
C ASN A 29 -9.57 4.38 -7.48
N ILE A 30 -10.64 5.11 -7.12
CA ILE A 30 -11.37 4.87 -5.86
C ILE A 30 -11.98 3.46 -5.84
N MET A 31 -12.60 3.03 -6.95
CA MET A 31 -13.16 1.69 -7.06
C MET A 31 -12.07 0.61 -7.01
N GLY A 32 -10.94 0.82 -7.67
CA GLY A 32 -9.78 -0.05 -7.59
C GLY A 32 -9.29 -0.22 -6.15
N PHE A 33 -9.16 0.88 -5.41
CA PHE A 33 -8.79 0.85 -4.00
C PHE A 33 -9.80 0.07 -3.15
N ILE A 34 -11.10 0.39 -3.24
CA ILE A 34 -12.17 -0.28 -2.48
C ILE A 34 -12.17 -1.79 -2.72
N ILE A 35 -12.21 -2.22 -3.99
CA ILE A 35 -12.27 -3.64 -4.34
C ILE A 35 -10.98 -4.36 -3.93
N SER A 36 -9.82 -3.69 -4.01
CA SER A 36 -8.57 -4.26 -3.52
C SER A 36 -8.65 -4.53 -2.01
N VAL A 37 -9.11 -3.57 -1.20
CA VAL A 37 -9.19 -3.76 0.25
C VAL A 37 -10.16 -4.90 0.61
N LEU A 38 -11.28 -5.02 -0.10
CA LEU A 38 -12.19 -6.17 0.04
C LEU A 38 -11.50 -7.49 -0.28
N ASN A 39 -10.82 -7.57 -1.42
CA ASN A 39 -10.08 -8.76 -1.82
C ASN A 39 -9.00 -9.11 -0.77
N ALA A 40 -8.24 -8.12 -0.30
CA ALA A 40 -7.25 -8.30 0.75
C ALA A 40 -7.90 -8.81 2.05
N PHE A 41 -9.07 -8.32 2.43
CA PHE A 41 -9.83 -8.84 3.57
C PHE A 41 -10.20 -10.31 3.38
N PHE A 42 -10.74 -10.71 2.21
CA PHE A 42 -11.10 -12.09 1.94
C PHE A 42 -9.89 -13.04 1.99
N TRP A 43 -8.77 -12.65 1.39
CA TRP A 43 -7.55 -13.48 1.44
C TRP A 43 -6.97 -13.56 2.85
N GLN A 44 -6.95 -12.44 3.57
CA GLN A 44 -6.42 -12.41 4.93
C GLN A 44 -7.28 -13.22 5.90
N SER A 45 -8.60 -13.07 5.87
CA SER A 45 -9.52 -13.81 6.74
C SER A 45 -9.48 -15.32 6.48
N LYS A 46 -9.39 -15.74 5.22
CA LYS A 46 -9.43 -17.16 4.84
C LYS A 46 -8.10 -17.88 4.94
N PHE A 47 -6.99 -17.22 4.61
CA PHE A 47 -5.68 -17.90 4.47
C PHE A 47 -4.65 -17.48 5.51
N VAL A 48 -4.61 -16.22 5.91
CA VAL A 48 -3.55 -15.68 6.78
C VAL A 48 -3.95 -15.75 8.26
N PHE A 49 -5.17 -15.34 8.56
CA PHE A 49 -5.68 -15.23 9.93
C PHE A 49 -6.90 -16.13 10.10
N LYS A 50 -6.70 -17.44 9.93
CA LYS A 50 -7.77 -18.43 10.13
C LYS A 50 -8.38 -18.29 11.54
N GLU A 51 -9.69 -18.49 11.63
CA GLU A 51 -10.35 -18.64 12.93
C GLU A 51 -9.99 -20.00 13.52
N SER A 52 -9.80 -20.04 14.83
CA SER A 52 -9.62 -21.29 15.56
C SER A 52 -10.99 -21.90 15.77
N GLU A 53 -11.16 -23.20 15.52
CA GLU A 53 -12.45 -23.90 15.65
C GLU A 53 -13.02 -23.86 17.08
N GLU A 54 -12.18 -23.59 18.08
CA GLU A 54 -12.55 -23.54 19.51
C GLU A 54 -12.79 -22.11 20.05
N GLY A 55 -12.59 -21.06 19.23
CA GLY A 55 -12.68 -19.66 19.67
C GLY A 55 -14.00 -18.97 19.31
N GLU A 56 -14.26 -17.80 19.92
CA GLU A 56 -15.40 -16.96 19.52
C GLU A 56 -15.34 -16.61 18.02
N HIS A 57 -16.47 -16.82 17.32
CA HIS A 57 -16.63 -16.40 15.94
C HIS A 57 -16.43 -14.89 15.80
N ARG A 58 -15.60 -14.48 14.85
CA ARG A 58 -15.32 -13.05 14.65
C ARG A 58 -16.44 -12.43 13.83
N ILE A 59 -16.83 -11.22 14.21
CA ILE A 59 -17.85 -10.47 13.48
C ILE A 59 -17.24 -9.91 12.18
N TRP A 60 -17.53 -10.55 11.04
CA TRP A 60 -16.88 -10.28 9.75
C TRP A 60 -16.88 -8.81 9.34
N TRP A 61 -18.00 -8.09 9.54
CA TRP A 61 -18.12 -6.68 9.15
C TRP A 61 -17.26 -5.76 10.03
N GLN A 62 -17.05 -6.11 11.31
CA GLN A 62 -16.15 -5.35 12.19
C GLN A 62 -14.70 -5.48 11.71
N VAL A 63 -14.31 -6.70 11.36
CA VAL A 63 -12.98 -6.98 10.81
C VAL A 63 -12.79 -6.27 9.48
N LEU A 64 -13.83 -6.23 8.63
CA LEU A 64 -13.79 -5.50 7.37
C LEU A 64 -13.55 -4.00 7.58
N ILE A 65 -14.31 -3.35 8.45
CA ILE A 65 -14.14 -1.91 8.76
C ILE A 65 -12.73 -1.65 9.31
N LYS A 66 -12.25 -2.48 10.24
CA LYS A 66 -10.89 -2.36 10.78
C LYS A 66 -9.81 -2.54 9.70
N THR A 67 -10.04 -3.44 8.75
CA THR A 67 -9.14 -3.64 7.60
C THR A 67 -9.09 -2.38 6.75
N TYR A 68 -10.24 -1.77 6.41
CA TYR A 68 -10.27 -0.48 5.70
C TYR A 68 -9.53 0.62 6.45
N ILE A 69 -9.75 0.75 7.76
CA ILE A 69 -9.04 1.73 8.59
C ILE A 69 -7.53 1.50 8.53
N SER A 70 -7.07 0.24 8.64
CA SER A 70 -5.64 -0.09 8.56
C SER A 70 -5.03 0.27 7.20
N TYR A 71 -5.70 -0.06 6.10
CA TYR A 71 -5.19 0.20 4.75
C TYR A 71 -5.21 1.70 4.41
N SER A 72 -6.23 2.45 4.86
CA SER A 72 -6.27 3.91 4.69
C SER A 72 -5.23 4.62 5.55
N PHE A 73 -5.05 4.20 6.81
CA PHE A 73 -4.05 4.78 7.70
C PHE A 73 -2.63 4.57 7.16
N SER A 74 -2.28 3.33 6.79
CA SER A 74 -0.96 3.06 6.24
C SER A 74 -0.77 3.67 4.86
N GLY A 75 -1.76 3.52 3.97
CA GLY A 75 -1.67 3.88 2.57
C GLY A 75 -1.69 5.37 2.32
N LEU A 76 -2.49 6.12 3.07
CA LEU A 76 -2.62 7.58 2.93
C LEU A 76 -1.77 8.30 3.96
N PHE A 77 -2.03 8.07 5.24
CA PHE A 77 -1.43 8.88 6.31
C PHE A 77 0.05 8.54 6.57
N LEU A 78 0.36 7.27 6.81
CA LEU A 78 1.73 6.85 7.11
C LEU A 78 2.64 6.99 5.89
N THR A 79 2.17 6.62 4.70
CA THR A 79 2.92 6.84 3.45
C THR A 79 3.30 8.31 3.30
N GLU A 80 2.36 9.23 3.47
CA GLU A 80 2.62 10.67 3.33
C GLU A 80 3.62 11.17 4.39
N LEU A 81 3.44 10.76 5.64
CA LEU A 81 4.37 11.09 6.73
C LEU A 81 5.79 10.60 6.42
N LEU A 82 5.92 9.36 5.91
CA LEU A 82 7.21 8.80 5.54
C LEU A 82 7.80 9.51 4.32
N LEU A 83 7.00 9.87 3.31
CA LEU A 83 7.48 10.66 2.17
C LEU A 83 8.07 12.00 2.64
N LEU A 84 7.35 12.72 3.51
CA LEU A 84 7.85 13.96 4.12
C LEU A 84 9.14 13.71 4.93
N PHE A 85 9.20 12.62 5.69
CA PHE A 85 10.39 12.25 6.44
C PHE A 85 11.60 12.00 5.52
N TRP A 86 11.44 11.20 4.46
CA TRP A 86 12.53 10.87 3.54
C TRP A 86 13.00 12.06 2.69
N LEU A 87 12.06 12.85 2.17
CA LEU A 87 12.36 13.92 1.23
C LEU A 87 12.75 15.22 1.93
N ASN A 88 12.11 15.56 3.06
CA ASN A 88 12.32 16.86 3.71
C ASN A 88 13.19 16.78 4.96
N VAL A 89 13.08 15.69 5.76
CA VAL A 89 13.87 15.57 7.00
C VAL A 89 15.23 14.93 6.73
N ILE A 90 15.24 13.75 6.09
CA ILE A 90 16.47 13.06 5.72
C ILE A 90 17.13 13.75 4.52
N ASN A 91 16.35 14.35 3.63
CA ASN A 91 16.83 14.91 2.37
C ASN A 91 17.62 13.89 1.54
N LEU A 92 16.96 12.75 1.25
CA LEU A 92 17.53 11.67 0.43
C LEU A 92 18.13 12.15 -0.89
N GLY A 93 17.61 13.25 -1.45
CA GLY A 93 18.11 13.81 -2.70
C GLY A 93 19.58 14.21 -2.65
N GLN A 94 20.07 14.68 -1.50
CA GLN A 94 21.47 15.03 -1.32
C GLN A 94 22.37 13.79 -1.38
N TYR A 95 21.98 12.69 -0.73
CA TYR A 95 22.74 11.44 -0.71
C TYR A 95 22.72 10.72 -2.06
N LEU A 96 21.62 10.86 -2.81
CA LEU A 96 21.43 10.23 -4.11
C LEU A 96 21.95 11.09 -5.28
N GLY A 97 22.45 12.30 -5.03
CA GLY A 97 22.97 13.19 -6.07
C GLY A 97 24.14 12.60 -6.85
N THR A 98 25.03 11.85 -6.19
CA THR A 98 26.16 11.18 -6.84
C THR A 98 25.69 10.05 -7.76
N ALA A 99 24.71 9.25 -7.32
CA ALA A 99 24.09 8.21 -8.13
C ALA A 99 23.32 8.80 -9.32
N ALA A 100 22.60 9.90 -9.11
CA ALA A 100 21.88 10.61 -10.17
C ALA A 100 22.83 11.17 -11.23
N ALA A 101 23.98 11.72 -10.83
CA ALA A 101 25.01 12.19 -11.77
C ALA A 101 25.60 11.05 -12.62
N TRP A 102 25.82 9.88 -12.01
CA TRP A 102 26.23 8.67 -12.73
C TRP A 102 25.21 8.25 -13.80
N ILE A 103 23.92 8.30 -13.46
CA ILE A 103 22.84 8.00 -14.41
C ILE A 103 22.74 9.10 -15.49
N GLY A 104 23.02 10.35 -15.15
CA GLY A 104 23.15 11.47 -16.08
C GLY A 104 24.15 11.21 -17.21
N ASN A 105 25.28 10.56 -16.90
CA ASN A 105 26.28 10.19 -17.89
C ASN A 105 25.81 9.10 -18.88
N LEU A 106 24.71 8.41 -18.58
CA LEU A 106 24.06 7.44 -19.48
C LEU A 106 23.02 8.12 -20.40
N GLY A 107 22.93 9.45 -20.37
CA GLY A 107 21.99 10.23 -21.19
C GLY A 107 20.63 10.49 -20.55
N ILE A 108 20.43 10.14 -19.27
CA ILE A 108 19.18 10.37 -18.55
C ILE A 108 19.40 11.47 -17.50
N THR A 109 19.00 12.69 -17.81
CA THR A 109 19.12 13.83 -16.88
C THR A 109 18.05 13.75 -15.80
N MET A 110 18.41 13.25 -14.61
CA MET A 110 17.57 13.26 -13.42
C MET A 110 18.32 13.90 -12.25
N THR A 111 17.61 14.65 -11.41
CA THR A 111 18.21 15.21 -10.20
C THR A 111 18.29 14.15 -9.09
N GLY A 112 19.12 14.39 -8.07
CA GLY A 112 19.13 13.55 -6.87
C GLY A 112 17.75 13.49 -6.19
N TYR A 113 17.00 14.59 -6.25
CA TYR A 113 15.63 14.66 -5.75
C TYR A 113 14.67 13.76 -6.54
N ASP A 114 14.74 13.75 -7.88
CA ASP A 114 13.90 12.89 -8.73
C ASP A 114 14.17 11.39 -8.45
N LEU A 115 15.44 11.05 -8.23
CA LEU A 115 15.83 9.70 -7.84
C LEU A 115 15.29 9.36 -6.43
N ALA A 116 15.35 10.30 -5.49
CA ALA A 116 14.78 10.12 -4.16
C ALA A 116 13.27 9.89 -4.19
N VAL A 117 12.52 10.67 -4.99
CA VAL A 117 11.07 10.50 -5.18
C VAL A 117 10.75 9.12 -5.74
N SER A 118 11.60 8.59 -6.62
CA SER A 118 11.43 7.25 -7.20
C SER A 118 11.74 6.14 -6.19
N VAL A 119 12.72 6.33 -5.32
CA VAL A 119 13.15 5.33 -4.32
C VAL A 119 12.25 5.33 -3.08
N ALA A 120 11.69 6.48 -2.70
CA ALA A 120 10.93 6.64 -1.46
C ALA A 120 9.72 5.68 -1.32
N PRO A 121 8.90 5.41 -2.37
CA PRO A 121 7.83 4.41 -2.28
C PRO A 121 8.33 3.01 -1.91
N PHE A 122 9.52 2.60 -2.38
CA PHE A 122 10.09 1.30 -2.03
C PHE A 122 10.54 1.25 -0.57
N LEU A 123 11.17 2.33 -0.09
CA LEU A 123 11.49 2.47 1.34
C LEU A 123 10.23 2.46 2.21
N ASN A 124 9.16 3.11 1.74
CA ASN A 124 7.86 3.07 2.39
C ASN A 124 7.31 1.65 2.47
N MET A 125 7.45 0.83 1.42
CA MET A 125 6.99 -0.57 1.46
C MET A 125 7.70 -1.38 2.54
N VAL A 126 8.98 -1.15 2.78
CA VAL A 126 9.75 -1.84 3.84
C VAL A 126 9.16 -1.60 5.23
N ILE A 127 8.58 -0.43 5.47
CA ILE A 127 7.99 -0.05 6.76
C ILE A 127 6.48 -0.34 6.80
N THR A 128 5.75 0.06 5.76
CA THR A 128 4.29 -0.01 5.71
C THR A 128 3.77 -1.44 5.61
N VAL A 129 4.49 -2.36 4.94
CA VAL A 129 4.06 -3.76 4.83
C VAL A 129 4.08 -4.48 6.19
N PRO A 130 5.18 -4.46 6.97
CA PRO A 130 5.17 -5.01 8.33
C PRO A 130 4.16 -4.35 9.25
N ILE A 131 4.04 -3.01 9.23
CA ILE A 131 3.09 -2.29 10.08
C ILE A 131 1.66 -2.72 9.74
N ASN A 132 1.30 -2.80 8.46
CA ASN A 132 -0.01 -3.30 8.04
C ASN A 132 -0.27 -4.72 8.52
N PHE A 133 0.73 -5.60 8.45
CA PHE A 133 0.59 -6.95 8.96
C PHE A 133 0.36 -6.96 10.48
N LEU A 134 1.11 -6.17 11.25
CA LEU A 134 0.99 -6.11 12.71
C LEU A 134 -0.35 -5.53 13.15
N VAL A 135 -0.80 -4.43 12.54
CA VAL A 135 -2.11 -3.82 12.83
C VAL A 135 -3.23 -4.81 12.50
N ASN A 136 -3.17 -5.46 11.35
CA ASN A 136 -4.19 -6.45 11.01
C ASN A 136 -4.14 -7.65 11.99
N LYS A 137 -2.97 -8.19 12.31
CA LYS A 137 -2.81 -9.33 13.21
C LYS A 137 -3.29 -9.03 14.64
N PHE A 138 -2.91 -7.89 15.20
CA PHE A 138 -3.14 -7.57 16.62
C PHE A 138 -4.39 -6.74 16.89
N TRP A 139 -5.03 -6.17 15.86
CA TRP A 139 -6.23 -5.35 16.05
C TRP A 139 -7.41 -5.75 15.16
N ALA A 140 -7.20 -5.92 13.85
CA ALA A 140 -8.28 -6.29 12.93
C ALA A 140 -8.74 -7.73 13.17
N TYR A 141 -7.80 -8.67 13.24
CA TYR A 141 -8.04 -10.12 13.37
C TYR A 141 -7.71 -10.66 14.77
N ARG A 142 -7.62 -9.78 15.77
CA ARG A 142 -7.36 -10.17 17.16
C ARG A 142 -8.42 -11.17 17.62
N GLN A 143 -7.99 -12.37 18.01
CA GLN A 143 -8.82 -13.30 18.76
C GLN A 143 -9.04 -12.74 20.16
N LYS A 144 -10.29 -12.66 20.58
CA LYS A 144 -10.63 -12.35 21.96
C LYS A 144 -10.36 -13.56 22.84
#